data_AF-A0A945FUP1-F1
#
_entry.id   AF-A0A945FUP1-F1
#
_cell.length_a   1.000
_cell.length_b   1.000
_cell.length_c   1.000
_cell.angle_alpha   90.00
_cell.angle_beta   90.00
_cell.angle_gamma   90.00
#
_symmetry.space_group_name_H-M   'P 1'
#
loop_
_entity.id
_entity.type
_entity.pdbx_description
1 polymer ?
#
loop_
_entity_poly.entity_id
_entity_poly.type
_entity_poly.pdbx_seq_one_letter_code
_entity_poly.pdbx_strand_id
1 'polypeptide(L)'
;MPHTVVEKIAKLLGKKVRLTAVTAEHEAEAQQLTEQFHICHNGDNKILSMCKARDFILVTFDRMLLKASQFVGIAMFSPFTAGGI
;
A
#
# COMPACT_ATOMS: atom_id res chain seq x y z
N MET A 1 -8.04 -18.90 8.70
CA MET A 1 -8.21 -17.66 9.49
C MET A 1 -8.20 -16.37 8.65
N PRO A 2 -7.28 -16.13 7.68
CA PRO A 2 -7.30 -14.88 6.90
C PRO A 2 -8.58 -14.68 6.06
N HIS A 3 -9.21 -15.77 5.61
CA HIS A 3 -10.49 -15.73 4.89
C HIS A 3 -11.61 -15.03 5.69
N THR A 4 -11.75 -15.38 6.98
CA THR A 4 -12.76 -14.81 7.88
C THR A 4 -12.56 -13.32 8.13
N VAL A 5 -11.31 -12.84 8.13
CA VAL A 5 -11.00 -11.41 8.29
C VAL A 5 -11.40 -10.65 7.04
N VAL A 6 -11.06 -11.17 5.87
CA VAL A 6 -11.39 -10.53 4.59
C VAL A 6 -12.89 -10.46 4.34
N GLU A 7 -13.63 -11.52 4.67
CA GLU A 7 -15.10 -11.50 4.59
C GLU A 7 -15.70 -10.41 5.48
N LYS A 8 -15.19 -10.23 6.70
CA LYS A 8 -15.64 -9.15 7.59
C LYS A 8 -15.33 -7.78 7.02
N ILE A 9 -14.12 -7.56 6.50
CA ILE A 9 -13.73 -6.29 5.88
C ILE A 9 -14.58 -6.02 4.63
N ALA A 10 -14.76 -7.01 3.76
CA ALA A 10 -15.59 -6.89 2.56
C ALA A 10 -17.05 -6.52 2.92
N LYS A 11 -17.60 -7.15 3.96
CA LYS A 11 -18.94 -6.83 4.48
C LYS A 11 -19.02 -5.41 5.03
N LEU A 12 -18.04 -4.98 5.82
CA LEU A 12 -17.99 -3.62 6.39
C LEU A 12 -17.89 -2.53 5.32
N LEU A 13 -17.06 -2.77 4.30
CA LEU A 13 -16.85 -1.81 3.22
C LEU A 13 -17.99 -1.83 2.19
N GLY A 14 -18.79 -2.91 2.13
CA GLY A 14 -19.76 -3.13 1.05
C GLY A 14 -19.09 -3.24 -0.32
N LYS A 15 -17.82 -3.66 -0.37
CA LYS A 15 -16.99 -3.74 -1.58
C LYS A 15 -16.29 -5.10 -1.66
N LYS A 16 -15.96 -5.52 -2.88
CA LYS A 16 -15.12 -6.69 -3.11
C LYS A 16 -13.70 -6.40 -2.64
N VAL A 17 -13.17 -7.26 -1.78
CA VAL A 17 -11.78 -7.19 -1.30
C VAL A 17 -11.01 -8.35 -1.93
N ARG A 18 -9.86 -8.04 -2.53
CA ARG A 18 -8.98 -9.04 -3.12
C ARG A 18 -7.73 -9.18 -2.26
N LEU A 19 -7.43 -10.40 -1.84
CA LEU A 19 -6.12 -10.72 -1.28
C LEU A 19 -5.12 -10.90 -2.41
N THR A 20 -3.97 -10.26 -2.27
CA THR A 20 -2.83 -10.46 -3.16
C THR A 20 -1.66 -10.90 -2.30
N ALA A 21 -1.04 -12.01 -2.68
CA ALA A 21 0.16 -12.51 -2.00
C ALA A 21 1.37 -11.66 -2.39
N VAL A 22 2.24 -11.40 -1.41
CA VAL A 22 3.56 -10.81 -1.65
C VAL A 22 4.47 -11.94 -2.16
N THR A 23 5.19 -11.70 -3.26
CA THR A 23 6.16 -12.64 -3.83
C THR A 23 7.56 -12.28 -3.33
N ALA A 24 8.53 -13.18 -3.53
CA ALA A 24 9.92 -12.91 -3.18
C ALA A 24 10.49 -11.67 -3.90
N GLU A 25 10.06 -11.43 -5.14
CA GLU A 25 10.42 -10.22 -5.91
C GLU A 25 9.93 -8.95 -5.21
N HIS A 26 8.67 -8.95 -4.77
CA HIS A 26 8.11 -7.82 -4.03
C HIS A 26 8.86 -7.58 -2.70
N GLU A 27 9.32 -8.64 -2.03
CA GLU A 27 10.13 -8.51 -0.80
C GLU A 27 11.52 -7.94 -1.07
N ALA A 28 12.18 -8.39 -2.15
CA ALA A 28 13.48 -7.85 -2.56
C ALA A 28 13.38 -6.37 -2.92
N GLU A 29 12.36 -5.96 -3.67
CA GLU A 29 12.11 -4.55 -3.99
C GLU A 29 11.81 -3.73 -2.72
N ALA A 30 11.00 -4.27 -1.80
CA ALA A 30 10.72 -3.61 -0.54
C ALA A 30 11.99 -3.40 0.31
N GLN A 31 12.92 -4.36 0.27
CA GLN A 31 14.20 -4.24 0.98
C GLN A 31 15.10 -3.16 0.34
N GLN A 32 15.15 -3.08 -0.98
CA GLN A 32 15.85 -1.99 -1.67
C GLN A 32 15.25 -0.61 -1.32
N LEU A 33 13.92 -0.53 -1.20
CA LEU A 33 13.25 0.69 -0.73
C LEU A 33 13.62 1.02 0.72
N THR A 34 13.76 0.02 1.60
CA THR A 34 14.24 0.25 2.98
C THR A 34 15.63 0.89 3.01
N GLU A 35 16.54 0.42 2.17
CA GLU A 35 17.91 0.94 2.10
C GLU A 35 17.96 2.37 1.54
N GLN A 36 17.07 2.70 0.59
CA GLN A 36 16.97 4.03 -0.02
C GLN A 36 16.19 5.03 0.85
N PHE A 37 15.21 4.55 1.62
CA PHE A 37 14.30 5.37 2.42
C PHE A 37 14.21 4.85 3.85
N HIS A 38 15.10 5.34 4.71
CA HIS A 38 15.09 5.12 6.17
C HIS A 38 13.84 5.68 6.89
N ILE A 39 12.91 6.26 6.13
CA ILE A 39 11.77 7.03 6.61
C ILE A 39 10.48 6.19 6.64
N CYS A 40 10.42 5.09 5.89
CA CYS A 40 9.26 4.19 5.83
C CYS A 40 9.51 2.91 6.64
N HIS A 41 8.49 2.41 7.34
CA HIS A 41 8.60 1.14 8.06
C HIS A 41 8.60 -0.03 7.06
N ASN A 42 9.10 -1.20 7.45
CA ASN A 42 9.12 -2.39 6.58
C ASN A 42 7.74 -2.75 5.99
N GLY A 43 6.65 -2.46 6.71
CA GLY A 43 5.28 -2.65 6.19
C GLY A 43 4.93 -1.73 5.04
N ASP A 44 5.34 -0.46 5.13
CA ASP A 44 5.11 0.58 4.12
C ASP A 44 5.83 0.23 2.81
N ASN A 45 7.08 -0.23 2.91
CA ASN A 45 7.87 -0.59 1.73
C ASN A 45 7.28 -1.79 0.97
N LYS A 46 6.66 -2.75 1.68
CA LYS A 46 5.91 -3.83 1.03
C LYS A 46 4.67 -3.32 0.28
N ILE A 47 3.96 -2.33 0.83
CA ILE A 47 2.83 -1.70 0.15
C ILE A 47 3.30 -0.97 -1.11
N LEU A 48 4.38 -0.20 -1.02
CA LEU A 48 4.94 0.55 -2.15
C LEU A 48 5.42 -0.39 -3.27
N SER A 49 6.19 -1.42 -2.92
CA SER A 49 6.64 -2.45 -3.86
C SER A 49 5.45 -3.10 -4.59
N MET A 50 4.42 -3.52 -3.84
CA MET A 50 3.20 -4.08 -4.41
C MET A 50 2.47 -3.11 -5.36
N CYS A 51 2.35 -1.84 -4.98
CA CYS A 51 1.68 -0.84 -5.81
C CYS A 51 2.43 -0.60 -7.12
N LYS A 52 3.76 -0.54 -7.06
CA LYS A 52 4.61 -0.37 -8.24
C LYS A 52 4.53 -1.56 -9.18
N ALA A 53 4.68 -2.78 -8.66
CA ALA A 53 4.69 -4.00 -9.47
C ALA A 53 3.34 -4.30 -10.17
N ARG A 54 2.25 -3.69 -9.71
CA ARG A 54 0.88 -3.97 -10.19
C ARG A 54 0.15 -2.75 -10.75
N ASP A 55 0.83 -1.62 -10.88
CA ASP A 55 0.24 -0.34 -11.28
C ASP A 55 -1.00 0.05 -10.46
N PHE A 56 -0.97 -0.20 -9.15
CA PHE A 56 -2.06 0.18 -8.27
C PHE A 56 -1.95 1.63 -7.81
N ILE A 57 -3.11 2.26 -7.63
CA ILE A 57 -3.22 3.56 -6.99
C ILE A 57 -3.23 3.36 -5.47
N LEU A 58 -2.28 3.96 -4.77
CA LEU A 58 -2.26 3.94 -3.32
C LEU A 58 -3.24 4.99 -2.76
N VAL A 59 -4.18 4.54 -1.93
CA VAL A 59 -5.07 5.42 -1.18
C VAL A 59 -4.71 5.36 0.31
N THR A 60 -4.27 6.47 0.89
CA THR A 60 -3.87 6.51 2.30
C THR A 60 -3.99 7.92 2.91
N PHE A 61 -4.15 7.97 4.24
CA PHE A 61 -4.10 9.20 5.04
C PHE A 61 -2.68 9.47 5.59
N ASP A 62 -1.75 8.51 5.48
CA ASP A 62 -0.40 8.65 6.00
C ASP A 62 0.45 9.59 5.11
N ARG A 63 0.83 10.74 5.66
CA ARG A 63 1.60 11.77 4.95
C ARG A 63 3.00 11.31 4.55
N MET A 64 3.64 10.44 5.33
CA MET A 64 4.99 9.96 5.04
C MET A 64 4.95 8.93 3.92
N LEU A 65 3.97 8.02 3.97
CA LEU A 65 3.74 7.05 2.91
C LEU A 65 3.34 7.73 1.58
N LEU A 66 2.53 8.80 1.65
CA LEU A 66 2.23 9.62 0.49
C LEU A 66 3.51 10.20 -0.14
N LYS A 67 4.37 10.85 0.65
CA LYS A 67 5.63 11.40 0.15
C LYS A 67 6.54 10.34 -0.47
N ALA A 68 6.66 9.18 0.17
CA ALA A 68 7.44 8.07 -0.37
C ALA A 68 6.88 7.56 -1.70
N SER A 69 5.56 7.48 -1.83
CA SER A 69 4.90 7.08 -3.09
C SER A 69 5.22 8.04 -4.25
N GLN A 70 5.27 9.35 -4.00
CA GLN A 70 5.67 10.33 -5.02
C GLN A 70 7.09 10.08 -5.51
N PHE A 71 8.02 9.81 -4.60
CA PHE A 71 9.40 9.55 -4.94
C PHE A 71 9.57 8.26 -5.75
N VAL A 72 8.87 7.19 -5.34
CA VAL A 72 8.93 5.88 -6.00
C VAL A 72 8.23 5.89 -7.36
N GLY A 73 7.42 6.92 -7.65
CA GLY A 73 6.69 7.07 -8.90
C GLY A 73 5.36 6.31 -8.93
N ILE A 74 4.73 6.11 -7.76
CA ILE A 74 3.46 5.40 -7.62
C ILE A 74 2.31 6.42 -7.65
N ALA A 75 1.28 6.11 -8.45
CA ALA A 75 0.04 6.88 -8.46
C ALA A 75 -0.66 6.80 -7.10
N MET A 76 -1.16 7.92 -6.60
CA MET A 76 -1.55 8.03 -5.21
C MET A 76 -2.66 9.05 -5.00
N PHE A 77 -3.46 8.83 -3.98
CA PHE A 77 -4.56 9.70 -3.61
C PHE A 77 -4.70 9.78 -2.09
N SER A 78 -4.78 11.01 -1.58
CA SER A 78 -5.07 11.25 -0.18
C SER A 78 -6.55 11.61 -0.04
N PRO A 79 -7.36 10.89 0.75
CA PRO A 79 -8.78 11.25 0.87
C PRO A 79 -9.02 12.65 1.45
N PHE A 80 -8.05 13.24 2.16
CA PHE A 80 -8.11 14.64 2.59
C PHE A 80 -8.30 15.63 1.43
N THR A 81 -7.79 15.33 0.23
CA THR A 81 -7.91 16.24 -0.92
C THR A 81 -9.32 16.30 -1.52
N ALA A 82 -10.18 15.32 -1.19
CA ALA A 82 -11.58 15.27 -1.62
C ALA A 82 -12.55 15.66 -0.50
N GLY A 83 -12.08 16.29 0.58
CA GLY A 83 -12.90 16.62 1.74
C GLY A 83 -13.26 15.40 2.60
N GLY A 84 -12.45 14.34 2.54
CA GLY A 84 -12.55 13.21 3.46
C GLY A 84 -12.41 13.67 4.92
N ILE A 85 -13.22 13.05 5.78
CA ILE A 85 -13.36 13.31 7.24
C ILE A 85 -11.99 13.31 7.94
#